data_AF-A0A8H4YHV6-F1
#
_entry.id   AF-A0A8H4YHV6-F1
#
_cell.length_a   1.000
_cell.length_b   1.000
_cell.length_c   1.000
_cell.angle_alpha   90.00
_cell.angle_beta   90.00
_cell.angle_gamma   90.00
#
_symmetry.space_group_name_H-M   'P 1'
#
loop_
_entity.id
_entity.type
_entity.pdbx_description
1 polymer ?
#
loop_
_entity_poly.entity_id
_entity_poly.type
_entity_poly.pdbx_seq_one_letter_code
_entity_poly.pdbx_strand_id
1 'polypeptide(L)'
;MTPARGRTKARFWAGDEEMANKKDDDLHLPGHRYHNSGSGPQWQATPRAPRRSSVGRLISYLVFISIVFFIIYNFVSFSDSSTDAASERSAPGGKQGQDKVYHRGPLKFPELAETLRNIQGTGGAYERNKNILFAASSINSASTLLPMACQMSAQEKNHVHFALMSRKEIPIKELLEINGIDKSYARTDYASTSSELRLKLAAIRAFFYVENFMHPQAIIVDSTQKEEDYFLQAIRDQITGTRSALIELPEKPETRLAWISKLDASALAAWNKVHFDILVQAPPVGTANLQRLLTSLRKADKSALSVPQLTVELPPVVEKPLENFLSGFHWPSKASGQLPQSQMLSLRHRISSRKMDEEESS
;
A
#
# COMPACT_ATOMS: atom_id res chain seq x y z
N MET A 1 -15.51 -49.14 52.00
CA MET A 1 -14.67 -47.93 52.15
C MET A 1 -15.13 -46.90 51.12
N THR A 2 -15.61 -45.78 51.61
CA THR A 2 -16.24 -44.65 50.91
C THR A 2 -15.28 -43.86 50.02
N PRO A 3 -15.71 -43.35 48.85
CA PRO A 3 -15.11 -42.18 48.23
C PRO A 3 -15.95 -40.92 48.54
N ALA A 4 -15.35 -39.96 49.24
CA ALA A 4 -15.95 -38.66 49.52
C ALA A 4 -15.59 -37.64 48.42
N ARG A 5 -16.61 -36.92 47.98
CA ARG A 5 -16.67 -35.99 46.86
C ARG A 5 -16.45 -34.56 47.40
N GLY A 6 -15.33 -33.92 47.08
CA GLY A 6 -15.05 -32.54 47.46
C GLY A 6 -15.31 -31.56 46.32
N ARG A 7 -16.42 -30.82 46.40
CA ARG A 7 -16.73 -29.62 45.58
C ARG A 7 -16.31 -28.39 46.36
N THR A 8 -15.45 -27.54 45.82
CA THR A 8 -15.24 -26.17 46.34
C THR A 8 -15.57 -25.15 45.26
N LYS A 9 -16.42 -24.20 45.64
CA LYS A 9 -16.89 -23.07 44.84
C LYS A 9 -15.88 -21.93 44.97
N ALA A 10 -15.39 -21.39 43.86
CA ALA A 10 -14.74 -20.09 43.82
C ALA A 10 -15.80 -19.00 43.83
N ARG A 11 -15.64 -17.98 44.70
CA ARG A 11 -16.40 -16.73 44.65
C ARG A 11 -15.44 -15.55 44.68
N PHE A 12 -15.74 -14.62 43.79
CA PHE A 12 -15.05 -13.40 43.42
C PHE A 12 -15.37 -12.24 44.41
N TRP A 13 -14.31 -11.53 44.84
CA TRP A 13 -14.12 -10.09 45.15
C TRP A 13 -14.93 -9.28 46.19
N ALA A 14 -14.13 -8.35 46.76
CA ALA A 14 -14.39 -6.98 47.21
C ALA A 14 -14.76 -6.75 48.69
N GLY A 15 -13.88 -5.99 49.36
CA GLY A 15 -14.07 -5.38 50.68
C GLY A 15 -13.13 -4.16 50.79
N ASP A 16 -13.74 -3.00 50.93
CA ASP A 16 -13.16 -1.66 51.06
C ASP A 16 -12.69 -1.40 52.51
N GLU A 17 -11.53 -0.75 52.69
CA GLU A 17 -11.14 0.02 53.89
C GLU A 17 -10.15 1.11 53.42
N GLU A 18 -10.54 2.38 53.25
CA GLU A 18 -10.60 3.46 54.26
C GLU A 18 -9.44 3.47 55.27
N MET A 19 -8.47 4.39 55.09
CA MET A 19 -7.75 5.21 56.10
C MET A 19 -6.75 6.12 55.33
N ALA A 20 -7.02 7.41 55.14
CA ALA A 20 -6.81 8.53 56.08
C ALA A 20 -5.33 8.94 56.27
N ASN A 21 -5.11 10.25 56.16
CA ASN A 21 -3.97 11.08 56.62
C ASN A 21 -2.64 11.12 55.83
N LYS A 22 -2.40 12.28 55.18
CA LYS A 22 -1.44 13.33 55.63
C LYS A 22 -1.37 14.41 54.53
N LYS A 23 -1.77 15.65 54.79
CA LYS A 23 -1.06 16.76 55.48
C LYS A 23 0.11 17.35 54.68
N ASP A 24 -0.07 18.65 54.40
CA ASP A 24 0.87 19.77 54.42
C ASP A 24 2.08 19.73 53.47
N ASP A 25 2.09 20.66 52.50
CA ASP A 25 3.28 21.39 52.04
C ASP A 25 2.84 22.69 51.34
N ASP A 26 2.57 23.73 52.14
CA ASP A 26 2.33 25.09 51.67
C ASP A 26 3.67 25.82 51.46
N LEU A 27 4.02 26.06 50.20
CA LEU A 27 5.13 26.96 49.84
C LEU A 27 4.65 28.41 49.79
N HIS A 28 5.13 29.18 50.76
CA HIS A 28 5.01 30.63 50.86
C HIS A 28 5.75 31.36 49.72
N LEU A 29 5.04 32.23 48.98
CA LEU A 29 5.64 33.32 48.22
C LEU A 29 4.95 34.64 48.58
N PRO A 30 5.70 35.73 48.89
CA PRO A 30 5.10 36.98 49.36
C PRO A 30 4.80 37.96 48.22
N GLY A 31 3.58 38.52 48.27
CA GLY A 31 3.30 39.95 48.18
C GLY A 31 3.48 40.68 46.84
N HIS A 32 2.36 41.11 46.23
CA HIS A 32 2.00 42.54 46.21
C HIS A 32 0.52 42.74 45.82
N ARG A 33 -0.19 43.52 46.63
CA ARG A 33 -1.57 44.00 46.45
C ARG A 33 -1.60 45.20 45.51
N TYR A 34 -2.65 45.36 44.69
CA TYR A 34 -3.47 46.58 44.68
C TYR A 34 -4.84 46.35 44.00
N HIS A 35 -5.83 47.05 44.52
CA HIS A 35 -7.28 46.93 44.35
C HIS A 35 -7.85 47.48 43.02
N ASN A 36 -8.88 46.81 42.47
CA ASN A 36 -10.17 47.38 42.01
C ASN A 36 -11.07 46.22 41.53
N SER A 37 -12.11 45.82 42.25
CA SER A 37 -13.48 46.39 42.29
C SER A 37 -14.25 46.29 40.95
N GLY A 38 -15.25 45.40 40.92
CA GLY A 38 -16.37 45.47 39.97
C GLY A 38 -16.69 44.22 39.14
N SER A 39 -17.73 43.50 39.55
CA SER A 39 -18.59 42.60 38.75
C SER A 39 -18.03 41.21 38.36
N GLY A 40 -18.47 40.19 39.11
CA GLY A 40 -18.00 38.81 38.99
C GLY A 40 -18.54 38.02 37.78
N PRO A 41 -17.81 36.99 37.32
CA PRO A 41 -18.35 35.95 36.46
C PRO A 41 -18.92 34.80 37.30
N GLN A 42 -20.18 34.53 36.98
CA GLN A 42 -21.04 33.44 37.39
C GLN A 42 -20.33 32.06 37.32
N TRP A 43 -20.32 31.36 38.45
CA TRP A 43 -19.89 29.96 38.59
C TRP A 43 -20.55 29.07 37.53
N GLN A 44 -19.76 28.50 36.60
CA GLN A 44 -20.23 27.43 35.73
C GLN A 44 -20.19 26.11 36.49
N ALA A 45 -21.38 25.58 36.76
CA ALA A 45 -21.59 24.30 37.39
C ALA A 45 -21.06 23.16 36.50
N THR A 46 -20.38 22.23 37.15
CA THR A 46 -20.07 20.88 36.64
C THR A 46 -21.33 20.20 36.08
N PRO A 47 -21.24 19.52 34.92
CA PRO A 47 -22.41 18.85 34.33
C PRO A 47 -22.89 17.74 35.26
N ARG A 48 -24.07 17.94 35.84
CA ARG A 48 -24.78 16.92 36.63
C ARG A 48 -25.02 15.70 35.76
N ALA A 49 -24.64 14.53 36.26
CA ALA A 49 -24.92 13.25 35.62
C ALA A 49 -26.42 13.12 35.27
N PRO A 50 -26.77 12.69 34.04
CA PRO A 50 -28.15 12.61 33.60
C PRO A 50 -28.94 11.58 34.42
N ARG A 51 -30.12 11.98 34.89
CA ARG A 51 -31.08 11.13 35.62
C ARG A 51 -31.34 9.85 34.82
N ARG A 52 -31.35 8.69 35.50
CA ARG A 52 -31.50 7.32 34.95
C ARG A 52 -32.64 7.13 33.92
N SER A 53 -33.64 8.01 33.86
CA SER A 53 -34.72 7.97 32.86
C SER A 53 -34.36 8.56 31.49
N SER A 54 -33.34 9.42 31.38
CA SER A 54 -32.93 9.99 30.08
C SER A 54 -31.95 9.12 29.32
N VAL A 55 -31.16 8.28 30.02
CA VAL A 55 -30.25 7.30 29.41
C VAL A 55 -31.04 6.21 28.67
N GLY A 56 -32.16 5.75 29.23
CA GLY A 56 -33.04 4.78 28.58
C GLY A 56 -33.64 5.28 27.27
N ARG A 57 -34.00 6.57 27.20
CA ARG A 57 -34.48 7.20 25.97
C ARG A 57 -33.38 7.27 24.91
N LEU A 58 -32.16 7.62 25.31
CA LEU A 58 -31.01 7.71 24.40
C LEU A 58 -30.65 6.34 23.79
N ILE A 59 -30.69 5.27 24.59
CA ILE A 59 -30.51 3.90 24.10
C ILE A 59 -31.65 3.51 23.14
N SER A 60 -32.91 3.84 23.47
CA SER A 60 -34.04 3.55 22.58
C SER A 60 -33.94 4.29 21.23
N TYR A 61 -33.44 5.53 21.22
CA TYR A 61 -33.19 6.27 19.98
C TYR A 61 -32.06 5.66 19.17
N LEU A 62 -30.97 5.22 19.80
CA LEU A 62 -29.86 4.56 19.08
C LEU A 62 -30.29 3.23 18.46
N VAL A 63 -31.10 2.44 19.16
CA VAL A 63 -31.65 1.18 18.62
C VAL A 63 -32.60 1.48 17.47
N PHE A 64 -33.49 2.46 17.62
CA PHE A 64 -34.42 2.85 16.56
C PHE A 64 -33.69 3.38 15.32
N ILE A 65 -32.66 4.22 15.49
CA ILE A 65 -31.83 4.72 14.39
C ILE A 65 -31.09 3.57 13.71
N SER A 66 -30.55 2.61 14.46
CA SER A 66 -29.90 1.43 13.90
C SER A 66 -30.85 0.56 13.07
N ILE A 67 -32.08 0.36 13.56
CA ILE A 67 -33.12 -0.39 12.84
C ILE A 67 -33.55 0.35 11.57
N VAL A 68 -33.78 1.67 11.65
CA VAL A 68 -34.13 2.51 10.49
C VAL A 68 -32.99 2.50 9.47
N PHE A 69 -31.74 2.62 9.91
CA PHE A 69 -30.57 2.55 9.04
C PHE A 69 -30.46 1.17 8.37
N PHE A 70 -30.71 0.08 9.11
CA PHE A 70 -30.72 -1.27 8.55
C PHE A 70 -31.85 -1.48 7.53
N ILE A 71 -33.04 -0.93 7.77
CA ILE A 71 -34.17 -0.99 6.83
C ILE A 71 -33.85 -0.17 5.58
N ILE A 72 -33.33 1.06 5.72
CA ILE A 72 -32.93 1.90 4.58
C ILE A 72 -31.80 1.24 3.79
N TYR A 73 -30.79 0.70 4.44
CA TYR A 73 -29.67 0.03 3.77
C TYR A 73 -30.13 -1.19 2.98
N ASN A 74 -31.05 -1.99 3.54
CA ASN A 74 -31.64 -3.11 2.81
C ASN A 74 -32.59 -2.66 1.70
N PHE A 75 -33.33 -1.55 1.88
CA PHE A 75 -34.25 -1.04 0.87
C PHE A 75 -33.50 -0.42 -0.32
N VAL A 76 -32.43 0.35 -0.07
CA VAL A 76 -31.53 0.88 -1.11
C VAL A 76 -30.77 -0.26 -1.80
N SER A 77 -30.36 -1.30 -1.07
CA SER A 77 -29.75 -2.49 -1.69
C SER A 77 -30.73 -3.35 -2.49
N PHE A 78 -32.05 -3.20 -2.29
CA PHE A 78 -33.09 -3.93 -3.02
C PHE A 78 -33.68 -3.10 -4.18
N SER A 79 -33.67 -1.77 -4.09
CA SER A 79 -34.24 -0.87 -5.11
C SER A 79 -33.32 -0.60 -6.31
N ASP A 80 -32.06 -1.03 -6.28
CA ASP A 80 -31.17 -0.99 -7.46
C ASP A 80 -31.45 -2.14 -8.47
N SER A 81 -32.59 -2.84 -8.32
CA SER A 81 -33.01 -3.94 -9.20
C SER A 81 -34.23 -3.64 -10.08
N SER A 82 -34.60 -2.38 -10.29
CA SER A 82 -35.72 -2.06 -11.20
C SER A 82 -35.50 -0.75 -11.96
N THR A 83 -35.69 -0.83 -13.29
CA THR A 83 -35.72 0.25 -14.30
C THR A 83 -34.35 0.93 -14.57
N ASP A 84 -33.74 0.80 -15.75
CA ASP A 84 -34.29 1.28 -17.02
C ASP A 84 -34.12 0.34 -18.23
N ALA A 85 -35.25 0.12 -18.91
CA ALA A 85 -35.31 -0.26 -20.31
C ALA A 85 -35.89 0.93 -21.09
N ALA A 86 -35.03 1.63 -21.85
CA ALA A 86 -35.39 2.46 -23.01
C ALA A 86 -34.07 2.66 -23.80
N SER A 87 -33.90 2.01 -24.95
CA SER A 87 -34.36 2.44 -26.27
C SER A 87 -33.16 2.82 -27.13
N GLU A 88 -32.70 1.88 -27.95
CA GLU A 88 -32.13 2.23 -29.24
C GLU A 88 -32.58 1.19 -30.27
N ARG A 89 -33.52 1.63 -31.13
CA ARG A 89 -33.88 0.94 -32.37
C ARG A 89 -32.71 1.09 -33.34
N SER A 90 -32.10 -0.04 -33.71
CA SER A 90 -31.29 -0.16 -34.92
C SER A 90 -31.71 -1.42 -35.69
N ALA A 91 -31.86 -1.25 -36.99
CA ALA A 91 -32.49 -2.12 -38.00
C ALA A 91 -31.85 -3.53 -38.15
N PRO A 92 -32.51 -4.49 -38.84
CA PRO A 92 -32.08 -5.88 -38.90
C PRO A 92 -31.02 -6.09 -39.99
N GLY A 93 -29.91 -6.74 -39.65
CA GLY A 93 -28.99 -7.24 -40.65
C GLY A 93 -27.60 -7.60 -40.13
N GLY A 94 -27.34 -8.91 -40.01
CA GLY A 94 -26.02 -9.45 -40.35
C GLY A 94 -25.14 -9.98 -39.21
N LYS A 95 -25.07 -11.31 -39.16
CA LYS A 95 -23.98 -12.18 -38.67
C LYS A 95 -23.91 -12.44 -37.16
N GLN A 96 -24.34 -13.66 -36.84
CA GLN A 96 -24.12 -14.40 -35.59
C GLN A 96 -22.63 -14.37 -35.20
N GLY A 97 -22.25 -13.47 -34.30
CA GLY A 97 -21.15 -13.68 -33.37
C GLY A 97 -21.74 -14.24 -32.09
N GLN A 98 -21.17 -15.31 -31.55
CA GLN A 98 -21.60 -15.89 -30.27
C GLN A 98 -21.49 -14.82 -29.16
N ASP A 99 -22.60 -14.23 -28.77
CA ASP A 99 -22.68 -13.40 -27.57
C ASP A 99 -22.36 -14.29 -26.36
N LYS A 100 -21.11 -14.21 -25.88
CA LYS A 100 -20.73 -14.82 -24.61
C LYS A 100 -21.56 -14.14 -23.53
N VAL A 101 -22.59 -14.83 -23.04
CA VAL A 101 -23.40 -14.36 -21.92
C VAL A 101 -22.50 -14.30 -20.68
N TYR A 102 -22.05 -13.09 -20.35
CA TYR A 102 -21.21 -12.85 -19.18
C TYR A 102 -22.03 -12.95 -17.90
N HIS A 103 -21.46 -13.60 -16.88
CA HIS A 103 -22.08 -13.63 -15.55
C HIS A 103 -21.99 -12.25 -14.90
N ARG A 104 -23.13 -11.72 -14.41
CA ARG A 104 -23.27 -10.38 -13.80
C ARG A 104 -23.71 -10.41 -12.32
N GLY A 105 -23.63 -11.56 -11.67
CA GLY A 105 -24.01 -11.71 -10.25
C GLY A 105 -23.02 -11.05 -9.28
N PRO A 106 -23.38 -10.98 -7.98
CA PRO A 106 -22.52 -10.42 -6.94
C PRO A 106 -21.16 -11.14 -6.88
N LEU A 107 -20.15 -10.46 -6.36
CA LEU A 107 -18.81 -11.02 -6.22
C LEU A 107 -18.74 -11.92 -4.98
N LYS A 108 -18.36 -13.18 -5.17
CA LYS A 108 -18.14 -14.12 -4.06
C LYS A 108 -16.72 -14.69 -4.13
N PHE A 109 -16.09 -14.80 -2.97
CA PHE A 109 -14.73 -15.33 -2.82
C PHE A 109 -14.78 -16.57 -1.90
N PRO A 110 -15.16 -17.75 -2.43
CA PRO A 110 -15.43 -18.92 -1.61
C PRO A 110 -14.21 -19.38 -0.81
N GLU A 111 -13.01 -19.31 -1.40
CA GLU A 111 -11.77 -19.86 -0.83
C GLU A 111 -10.93 -18.79 -0.08
N LEU A 112 -11.22 -17.51 -0.27
CA LEU A 112 -10.41 -16.43 0.28
C LEU A 112 -10.53 -16.35 1.80
N ALA A 113 -11.73 -16.53 2.33
CA ALA A 113 -11.94 -16.47 3.78
C ALA A 113 -11.23 -17.61 4.52
N GLU A 114 -11.20 -18.81 3.94
CA GLU A 114 -10.51 -19.97 4.51
C GLU A 114 -8.99 -19.75 4.47
N THR A 115 -8.46 -19.31 3.33
CA THR A 115 -7.02 -19.07 3.20
C THR A 115 -6.51 -17.92 4.07
N LEU A 116 -7.28 -16.83 4.20
CA LEU A 116 -6.93 -15.72 5.11
C LEU A 116 -6.98 -16.12 6.59
N ARG A 117 -7.73 -17.16 6.96
CA ARG A 117 -7.69 -17.68 8.34
C ARG A 117 -6.43 -18.48 8.62
N ASN A 118 -5.93 -19.21 7.63
CA ASN A 118 -4.72 -20.03 7.79
C ASN A 118 -3.46 -19.18 8.03
N ILE A 119 -3.44 -17.94 7.55
CA ILE A 119 -2.32 -17.00 7.75
C ILE A 119 -2.37 -16.21 9.06
N GLN A 120 -3.33 -16.48 9.96
CA GLN A 120 -3.43 -15.74 11.24
C GLN A 120 -2.14 -15.82 12.08
N GLY A 121 -1.35 -16.89 11.91
CA GLY A 121 -0.06 -17.06 12.58
C GLY A 121 1.06 -16.11 12.12
N THR A 122 0.92 -15.44 10.97
CA THR A 122 1.98 -14.58 10.40
C THR A 122 1.93 -13.13 10.90
N GLY A 123 1.11 -12.85 11.91
CA GLY A 123 0.95 -11.51 12.46
C GLY A 123 0.12 -10.59 11.57
N GLY A 124 -0.74 -11.13 10.69
CA GLY A 124 -1.63 -10.37 9.82
C GLY A 124 -2.62 -9.45 10.55
N ALA A 125 -2.84 -9.67 11.85
CA ALA A 125 -3.63 -8.76 12.70
C ALA A 125 -2.92 -7.43 13.02
N TYR A 126 -1.61 -7.34 12.81
CA TYR A 126 -0.79 -6.16 13.10
C TYR A 126 -0.40 -5.45 11.81
N GLU A 127 -0.47 -4.12 11.79
CA GLU A 127 -0.01 -3.29 10.67
C GLU A 127 1.51 -3.43 10.43
N ARG A 128 2.28 -3.73 11.48
CA ARG A 128 3.71 -4.02 11.40
C ARG A 128 3.92 -5.52 11.50
N ASN A 129 4.17 -6.15 10.36
CA ASN A 129 4.44 -7.57 10.26
C ASN A 129 5.54 -7.83 9.21
N LYS A 130 5.75 -9.11 8.86
CA LYS A 130 6.73 -9.52 7.84
C LYS A 130 6.06 -10.12 6.60
N ASN A 131 4.76 -9.85 6.40
CA ASN A 131 3.99 -10.41 5.30
C ASN A 131 4.37 -9.74 3.99
N ILE A 132 4.77 -10.56 3.01
CA ILE A 132 5.04 -10.14 1.64
C ILE A 132 4.12 -10.92 0.72
N LEU A 133 3.43 -10.21 -0.16
CA LEU A 133 2.48 -10.81 -1.08
C LEU A 133 3.05 -10.82 -2.50
N PHE A 134 3.20 -12.00 -3.09
CA PHE A 134 3.31 -12.16 -4.53
C PHE A 134 1.93 -12.36 -5.11
N ALA A 135 1.55 -11.58 -6.12
CA ALA A 135 0.23 -11.67 -6.71
C ALA A 135 0.32 -11.76 -8.23
N ALA A 136 -0.50 -12.64 -8.81
CA ALA A 136 -0.64 -12.80 -10.25
C ALA A 136 -2.07 -13.15 -10.64
N SER A 137 -2.43 -12.87 -11.89
CA SER A 137 -3.71 -13.28 -12.48
C SER A 137 -3.50 -14.29 -13.63
N SER A 138 -2.40 -14.15 -14.36
CA SER A 138 -1.97 -15.06 -15.42
C SER A 138 -1.06 -16.17 -14.90
N ILE A 139 -1.16 -17.36 -15.51
CA ILE A 139 -0.24 -18.46 -15.25
C ILE A 139 1.20 -18.15 -15.71
N ASN A 140 1.34 -17.33 -16.75
CA ASN A 140 2.66 -16.96 -17.30
C ASN A 140 3.39 -15.99 -16.37
N SER A 141 2.64 -15.09 -15.73
CA SER A 141 3.14 -14.23 -14.66
C SER A 141 3.47 -15.07 -13.43
N ALA A 142 2.54 -15.94 -13.00
CA ALA A 142 2.75 -16.81 -11.84
C ALA A 142 3.99 -17.70 -11.99
N SER A 143 4.24 -18.31 -13.15
CA SER A 143 5.44 -19.12 -13.39
C SER A 143 6.74 -18.33 -13.32
N THR A 144 6.69 -17.01 -13.56
CA THR A 144 7.83 -16.10 -13.42
C THR A 144 8.01 -15.66 -11.96
N LEU A 145 6.92 -15.42 -11.23
CA LEU A 145 6.96 -14.95 -9.84
C LEU A 145 7.27 -16.07 -8.82
N LEU A 146 6.81 -17.29 -9.07
CA LEU A 146 6.90 -18.39 -8.12
C LEU A 146 8.34 -18.74 -7.72
N PRO A 147 9.30 -18.92 -8.65
CA PRO A 147 10.68 -19.20 -8.28
C PRO A 147 11.27 -18.14 -7.34
N MET A 148 10.95 -16.86 -7.57
CA MET A 148 11.40 -15.76 -6.70
C MET A 148 10.73 -15.78 -5.33
N ALA A 149 9.42 -16.09 -5.28
CA ALA A 149 8.70 -16.25 -4.02
C ALA A 149 9.30 -17.38 -3.18
N CYS A 150 9.61 -18.52 -3.79
CA CYS A 150 10.28 -19.65 -3.13
C CYS A 150 11.67 -19.25 -2.62
N GLN A 151 12.45 -18.56 -3.46
CA GLN A 151 13.78 -18.10 -3.07
C GLN A 151 13.74 -17.13 -1.89
N MET A 152 12.74 -16.24 -1.85
CA MET A 152 12.53 -15.31 -0.73
C MET A 152 12.07 -16.06 0.53
N SER A 153 11.18 -17.04 0.39
CA SER A 153 10.72 -17.88 1.50
C SER A 153 11.89 -18.67 2.12
N ALA A 154 12.80 -19.17 1.27
CA ALA A 154 14.00 -19.88 1.71
C ALA A 154 15.00 -19.00 2.49
N GLN A 155 14.87 -17.66 2.45
CA GLN A 155 15.70 -16.78 3.29
C GLN A 155 15.18 -16.69 4.74
N GLU A 156 13.95 -17.15 5.02
CA GLU A 156 13.30 -17.11 6.34
C GLU A 156 13.21 -15.69 6.98
N LYS A 157 13.43 -14.64 6.19
CA LYS A 157 13.33 -13.25 6.66
C LYS A 157 11.89 -12.73 6.66
N ASN A 158 11.07 -13.25 5.75
CA ASN A 158 9.72 -12.76 5.45
C ASN A 158 8.72 -13.91 5.46
N HIS A 159 7.47 -13.60 5.78
CA HIS A 159 6.34 -14.51 5.56
C HIS A 159 5.83 -14.27 4.14
N VAL A 160 6.19 -15.17 3.24
CA VAL A 160 5.84 -15.05 1.82
C VAL A 160 4.49 -15.69 1.57
N HIS A 161 3.59 -14.93 0.97
CA HIS A 161 2.25 -15.35 0.56
C HIS A 161 2.15 -15.25 -0.95
N PHE A 162 1.40 -16.17 -1.55
CA PHE A 162 1.10 -16.13 -2.97
C PHE A 162 -0.41 -16.05 -3.20
N ALA A 163 -0.85 -15.06 -3.98
CA ALA A 163 -2.23 -14.88 -4.40
C ALA A 163 -2.39 -15.07 -5.90
N LEU A 164 -3.28 -15.97 -6.30
CA LEU A 164 -3.67 -16.09 -7.70
C LEU A 164 -5.12 -15.66 -7.93
N MET A 165 -5.32 -14.67 -8.80
CA MET A 165 -6.61 -14.08 -9.17
C MET A 165 -6.99 -14.40 -10.63
N SER A 166 -6.84 -15.66 -11.04
CA SER A 166 -6.96 -16.04 -12.46
C SER A 166 -8.39 -16.13 -12.96
N ARG A 167 -8.57 -15.80 -14.24
CA ARG A 167 -9.79 -16.07 -15.02
C ARG A 167 -10.05 -17.57 -15.18
N LYS A 168 -9.01 -18.37 -15.42
CA LYS A 168 -9.13 -19.80 -15.71
C LYS A 168 -9.11 -20.62 -14.43
N GLU A 169 -9.85 -21.73 -14.44
CA GLU A 169 -9.71 -22.77 -13.43
C GLU A 169 -8.41 -23.51 -13.72
N ILE A 170 -7.39 -23.21 -12.94
CA ILE A 170 -6.11 -23.87 -13.03
C ILE A 170 -6.00 -24.70 -11.75
N PRO A 171 -5.76 -26.01 -11.83
CA PRO A 171 -5.43 -26.82 -10.66
C PRO A 171 -4.03 -26.42 -10.17
N ILE A 172 -3.97 -25.26 -9.52
CA ILE A 172 -2.78 -24.64 -8.92
C ILE A 172 -2.23 -25.46 -7.76
N LYS A 173 -3.03 -26.42 -7.29
CA LYS A 173 -2.64 -27.43 -6.32
C LYS A 173 -1.32 -28.10 -6.72
N GLU A 174 -1.13 -28.42 -8.01
CA GLU A 174 0.13 -29.00 -8.51
C GLU A 174 1.27 -27.97 -8.63
N LEU A 175 0.98 -26.71 -8.94
CA LEU A 175 2.02 -25.67 -9.11
C LEU A 175 2.56 -25.12 -7.78
N LEU A 176 1.76 -25.15 -6.71
CA LEU A 176 2.10 -24.55 -5.42
C LEU A 176 2.44 -25.56 -4.31
N GLU A 177 1.93 -26.79 -4.36
CA GLU A 177 2.26 -27.81 -3.34
C GLU A 177 3.72 -28.25 -3.39
N ILE A 178 4.40 -28.05 -4.52
CA ILE A 178 5.82 -28.34 -4.69
C ILE A 178 6.71 -27.32 -3.95
N ASN A 179 6.15 -26.16 -3.56
CA ASN A 179 6.94 -24.97 -3.28
C ASN A 179 6.84 -24.43 -1.84
N GLY A 180 6.04 -25.05 -0.95
CA GLY A 180 6.04 -24.76 0.49
C GLY A 180 5.56 -23.35 0.89
N ILE A 181 4.82 -22.65 0.04
CA ILE A 181 4.31 -21.28 0.30
C ILE A 181 2.87 -21.35 0.85
N ASP A 182 2.58 -20.53 1.88
CA ASP A 182 1.24 -20.38 2.44
C ASP A 182 0.26 -19.83 1.38
N LYS A 183 -0.82 -20.58 1.17
CA LYS A 183 -1.73 -20.43 0.02
C LYS A 183 -2.77 -19.34 0.31
N SER A 184 -2.88 -18.32 -0.55
CA SER A 184 -4.03 -17.41 -0.55
C SER A 184 -4.80 -17.49 -1.87
N TYR A 185 -5.99 -18.08 -1.82
CA TYR A 185 -6.85 -18.26 -3.00
C TYR A 185 -7.85 -17.12 -3.06
N ALA A 186 -7.54 -16.12 -3.88
CA ALA A 186 -8.34 -14.91 -4.02
C ALA A 186 -9.26 -14.93 -5.24
N ARG A 187 -9.63 -16.13 -5.70
CA ARG A 187 -10.43 -16.33 -6.91
C ARG A 187 -11.89 -15.97 -6.67
N THR A 188 -12.49 -15.27 -7.63
CA THR A 188 -13.93 -14.99 -7.64
C THR A 188 -14.73 -16.13 -8.26
N ASP A 189 -15.96 -16.28 -7.81
CA ASP A 189 -16.95 -17.13 -8.46
C ASP A 189 -17.15 -16.79 -9.94
N TYR A 190 -17.31 -17.82 -10.78
CA TYR A 190 -17.52 -17.69 -12.22
C TYR A 190 -16.46 -16.86 -12.96
N ALA A 191 -15.20 -16.88 -12.50
CA ALA A 191 -14.13 -16.11 -13.11
C ALA A 191 -14.00 -16.37 -14.64
N SER A 192 -14.21 -17.60 -15.10
CA SER A 192 -14.04 -18.02 -16.50
C SER A 192 -15.07 -17.40 -17.45
N THR A 193 -16.27 -17.11 -16.95
CA THR A 193 -17.40 -16.55 -17.73
C THR A 193 -17.69 -15.08 -17.38
N SER A 194 -16.80 -14.44 -16.60
CA SER A 194 -16.95 -13.05 -16.18
C SER A 194 -16.42 -12.07 -17.23
N SER A 195 -17.03 -10.89 -17.28
CA SER A 195 -16.48 -9.76 -18.04
C SER A 195 -15.22 -9.21 -17.37
N GLU A 196 -14.40 -8.49 -18.14
CA GLU A 196 -13.18 -7.84 -17.62
C GLU A 196 -13.46 -6.83 -16.53
N LEU A 197 -14.54 -6.07 -16.64
CA LEU A 197 -14.96 -5.13 -15.60
C LEU A 197 -15.28 -5.86 -14.30
N ARG A 198 -16.00 -6.99 -14.35
CA ARG A 198 -16.31 -7.80 -13.16
C ARG A 198 -15.03 -8.37 -12.55
N LEU A 199 -14.08 -8.83 -13.37
CA LEU A 199 -12.79 -9.33 -12.89
C LEU A 199 -11.90 -8.24 -12.29
N LYS A 200 -11.91 -7.03 -12.86
CA LYS A 200 -11.25 -5.85 -12.27
C LYS A 200 -11.81 -5.56 -10.89
N LEU A 201 -13.13 -5.45 -10.76
CA LEU A 201 -13.80 -5.24 -9.48
C LEU A 201 -13.55 -6.38 -8.49
N ALA A 202 -13.50 -7.62 -8.97
CA ALA A 202 -13.15 -8.78 -8.16
C ALA A 202 -11.72 -8.67 -7.60
N ALA A 203 -10.75 -8.30 -8.43
CA ALA A 203 -9.36 -8.11 -8.00
C ALA A 203 -9.24 -6.97 -6.98
N ILE A 204 -9.87 -5.82 -7.21
CA ILE A 204 -9.93 -4.70 -6.26
C ILE A 204 -10.48 -5.18 -4.91
N ARG A 205 -11.62 -5.88 -4.93
CA ARG A 205 -12.27 -6.36 -3.70
C ARG A 205 -11.45 -7.43 -2.99
N ALA A 206 -10.76 -8.29 -3.73
CA ALA A 206 -9.87 -9.28 -3.16
C ALA A 206 -8.66 -8.63 -2.47
N PHE A 207 -8.00 -7.67 -3.13
CA PHE A 207 -6.92 -6.91 -2.51
C PHE A 207 -7.38 -6.13 -1.28
N PHE A 208 -8.60 -5.59 -1.29
CA PHE A 208 -9.19 -4.98 -0.09
C PHE A 208 -9.26 -5.97 1.08
N TYR A 209 -9.66 -7.22 0.85
CA TYR A 209 -9.65 -8.22 1.92
C TYR A 209 -8.23 -8.59 2.35
N VAL A 210 -7.31 -8.78 1.39
CA VAL A 210 -5.91 -9.09 1.72
C VAL A 210 -5.29 -7.98 2.55
N GLU A 211 -5.52 -6.71 2.21
CA GLU A 211 -5.00 -5.58 3.00
C GLU A 211 -5.54 -5.61 4.43
N ASN A 212 -6.85 -5.77 4.62
CA ASN A 212 -7.47 -5.70 5.95
C ASN A 212 -7.18 -6.91 6.85
N PHE A 213 -6.80 -8.07 6.29
CA PHE A 213 -6.58 -9.30 7.07
C PHE A 213 -5.11 -9.74 7.13
N MET A 214 -4.31 -9.42 6.12
CA MET A 214 -2.88 -9.79 6.04
C MET A 214 -1.97 -8.59 6.30
N HIS A 215 -2.39 -7.36 5.98
CA HIS A 215 -1.58 -6.13 6.03
C HIS A 215 -0.17 -6.32 5.43
N PRO A 216 -0.06 -6.70 4.14
CA PRO A 216 1.24 -6.94 3.51
C PRO A 216 2.12 -5.67 3.55
N GLN A 217 3.41 -5.85 3.82
CA GLN A 217 4.38 -4.76 3.80
C GLN A 217 4.74 -4.35 2.37
N ALA A 218 4.78 -5.32 1.45
CA ALA A 218 4.93 -5.09 0.04
C ALA A 218 4.13 -6.11 -0.77
N ILE A 219 3.68 -5.68 -1.95
CA ILE A 219 2.99 -6.48 -2.93
C ILE A 219 3.83 -6.49 -4.22
N ILE A 220 4.19 -7.67 -4.69
CA ILE A 220 5.07 -7.89 -5.84
C ILE A 220 4.24 -8.50 -6.97
N VAL A 221 4.26 -7.86 -8.13
CA VAL A 221 3.53 -8.28 -9.35
C VAL A 221 4.43 -8.22 -10.59
N ASP A 222 4.11 -9.01 -11.60
CA ASP A 222 4.72 -8.92 -12.94
C ASP A 222 4.04 -7.78 -13.73
N SER A 223 4.79 -6.75 -14.14
CA SER A 223 4.23 -5.62 -14.92
C SER A 223 4.36 -5.79 -16.43
N THR A 224 4.82 -6.96 -16.89
CA THR A 224 4.97 -7.26 -18.31
C THR A 224 3.63 -7.64 -18.95
N GLN A 225 3.62 -7.76 -20.28
CA GLN A 225 2.44 -8.22 -21.05
C GLN A 225 2.05 -9.68 -20.77
N LYS A 226 2.79 -10.40 -19.93
CA LYS A 226 2.42 -11.74 -19.46
C LYS A 226 1.27 -11.71 -18.46
N GLU A 227 1.08 -10.57 -17.80
CA GLU A 227 0.03 -10.36 -16.82
C GLU A 227 -1.23 -9.76 -17.46
N GLU A 228 -2.37 -9.95 -16.80
CA GLU A 228 -3.66 -9.46 -17.29
C GLU A 228 -3.84 -7.96 -16.99
N ASP A 229 -4.23 -7.17 -18.01
CA ASP A 229 -4.39 -5.70 -17.88
C ASP A 229 -5.41 -5.31 -16.80
N TYR A 230 -6.53 -6.04 -16.70
CA TYR A 230 -7.56 -5.75 -15.69
C TYR A 230 -7.01 -5.87 -14.26
N PHE A 231 -6.05 -6.79 -14.05
CA PHE A 231 -5.44 -7.05 -12.75
C PHE A 231 -4.43 -5.96 -12.41
N LEU A 232 -3.58 -5.57 -13.36
CA LEU A 232 -2.63 -4.46 -13.18
C LEU A 232 -3.34 -3.13 -12.91
N GLN A 233 -4.44 -2.86 -13.61
CA GLN A 233 -5.25 -1.69 -13.31
C GLN A 233 -5.89 -1.78 -11.92
N ALA A 234 -6.46 -2.94 -11.56
CA ALA A 234 -7.07 -3.14 -10.25
C ALA A 234 -6.09 -2.89 -9.09
N ILE A 235 -4.87 -3.42 -9.17
CA ILE A 235 -3.88 -3.24 -8.10
C ILE A 235 -3.36 -1.80 -8.03
N ARG A 236 -3.13 -1.14 -9.17
CA ARG A 236 -2.72 0.27 -9.21
C ARG A 236 -3.80 1.19 -8.65
N ASP A 237 -5.07 0.92 -8.94
CA ASP A 237 -6.20 1.66 -8.39
C ASP A 237 -6.28 1.44 -6.87
N GLN A 238 -6.17 0.19 -6.41
CA GLN A 238 -6.28 -0.17 -5.00
C GLN A 238 -5.11 0.33 -4.14
N ILE A 239 -3.87 0.28 -4.65
CA ILE A 239 -2.67 0.56 -3.83
C ILE A 239 -2.62 2.02 -3.36
N THR A 240 -3.22 2.95 -4.11
CA THR A 240 -3.23 4.38 -3.77
C THR A 240 -3.87 4.67 -2.41
N GLY A 241 -4.77 3.80 -1.95
CA GLY A 241 -5.41 3.88 -0.63
C GLY A 241 -4.78 3.02 0.45
N THR A 242 -3.72 2.27 0.15
CA THR A 242 -3.08 1.31 1.06
C THR A 242 -1.70 1.76 1.51
N ARG A 243 -1.16 1.15 2.58
CA ARG A 243 0.19 1.48 3.07
C ARG A 243 1.29 0.59 2.49
N SER A 244 0.91 -0.48 1.79
CA SER A 244 1.84 -1.43 1.19
C SER A 244 2.61 -0.81 0.04
N ALA A 245 3.87 -1.20 -0.11
CA ALA A 245 4.64 -0.86 -1.30
C ALA A 245 4.23 -1.78 -2.47
N LEU A 246 3.79 -1.20 -3.59
CA LEU A 246 3.65 -1.93 -4.85
C LEU A 246 5.01 -1.98 -5.56
N ILE A 247 5.47 -3.20 -5.86
CA ILE A 247 6.71 -3.49 -6.58
C ILE A 247 6.34 -4.18 -7.89
N GLU A 248 6.48 -3.42 -8.98
CA GLU A 248 6.24 -3.90 -10.34
C GLU A 248 7.53 -4.45 -10.94
N LEU A 249 7.57 -5.76 -11.16
CA LEU A 249 8.75 -6.43 -11.68
C LEU A 249 8.82 -6.33 -13.21
N PRO A 250 9.98 -5.94 -13.76
CA PRO A 250 10.18 -5.85 -15.19
C PRO A 250 10.46 -7.23 -15.82
N GLU A 251 10.65 -7.25 -17.14
CA GLU A 251 11.05 -8.47 -17.84
C GLU A 251 12.32 -9.08 -17.27
N LYS A 252 12.26 -10.41 -17.06
CA LYS A 252 13.35 -11.26 -16.55
C LYS A 252 13.82 -10.83 -15.14
N PRO A 253 12.93 -10.83 -14.14
CA PRO A 253 13.27 -10.36 -12.81
C PRO A 253 14.26 -11.29 -12.10
N GLU A 254 14.27 -12.59 -12.43
CA GLU A 254 15.18 -13.60 -11.87
C GLU A 254 16.67 -13.25 -12.07
N THR A 255 17.03 -12.61 -13.17
CA THR A 255 18.42 -12.24 -13.46
C THR A 255 18.72 -10.81 -13.04
N ARG A 256 17.78 -9.88 -13.27
CA ARG A 256 18.01 -8.44 -13.09
C ARG A 256 17.77 -7.97 -11.65
N LEU A 257 16.89 -8.67 -10.94
CA LEU A 257 16.43 -8.31 -9.59
C LEU A 257 16.50 -9.52 -8.64
N ALA A 258 17.38 -10.48 -8.90
CA ALA A 258 17.58 -11.66 -8.04
C ALA A 258 17.83 -11.31 -6.57
N TRP A 259 18.39 -10.12 -6.32
CA TRP A 259 18.70 -9.61 -4.99
C TRP A 259 17.45 -9.21 -4.19
N ILE A 260 16.29 -8.95 -4.83
CA ILE A 260 15.04 -8.62 -4.14
C ILE A 260 14.63 -9.73 -3.16
N SER A 261 14.87 -10.99 -3.51
CA SER A 261 14.55 -12.13 -2.63
C SER A 261 15.32 -12.12 -1.30
N LYS A 262 16.44 -11.39 -1.21
CA LYS A 262 17.28 -11.28 0.00
C LYS A 262 16.86 -10.16 0.95
N LEU A 263 15.99 -9.26 0.51
CA LEU A 263 15.50 -8.12 1.29
C LEU A 263 14.52 -8.58 2.36
N ASP A 264 14.52 -7.88 3.49
CA ASP A 264 13.52 -8.06 4.52
C ASP A 264 12.27 -7.20 4.26
N ALA A 265 11.20 -7.49 5.00
CA ALA A 265 9.93 -6.83 4.82
C ALA A 265 10.00 -5.31 5.08
N SER A 266 10.90 -4.86 5.96
CA SER A 266 11.07 -3.42 6.23
C SER A 266 11.71 -2.69 5.05
N ALA A 267 12.73 -3.26 4.41
CA ALA A 267 13.32 -2.71 3.20
C ALA A 267 12.32 -2.70 2.03
N LEU A 268 11.54 -3.78 1.88
CA LEU A 268 10.50 -3.87 0.86
C LEU A 268 9.37 -2.85 1.09
N ALA A 269 8.96 -2.60 2.33
CA ALA A 269 7.97 -1.56 2.67
C ALA A 269 8.45 -0.14 2.33
N ALA A 270 9.76 0.06 2.27
CA ALA A 270 10.39 1.32 1.92
C ALA A 270 10.65 1.48 0.42
N TRP A 271 10.29 0.51 -0.43
CA TRP A 271 10.65 0.48 -1.85
C TRP A 271 10.37 1.81 -2.58
N ASN A 272 9.16 2.35 -2.44
CA ASN A 272 8.74 3.59 -3.07
C ASN A 272 9.11 4.87 -2.29
N LYS A 273 9.78 4.73 -1.14
CA LYS A 273 10.25 5.83 -0.28
C LYS A 273 11.73 6.16 -0.50
N VAL A 274 12.45 5.32 -1.24
CA VAL A 274 13.87 5.54 -1.53
C VAL A 274 14.01 6.55 -2.68
N HIS A 275 14.80 7.60 -2.42
CA HIS A 275 15.23 8.55 -3.42
C HIS A 275 16.74 8.39 -3.65
N PHE A 276 17.16 8.38 -4.91
CA PHE A 276 18.55 8.25 -5.29
C PHE A 276 19.01 9.54 -5.96
N ASP A 277 20.11 10.11 -5.48
CA ASP A 277 20.76 11.27 -6.09
C ASP A 277 22.11 10.85 -6.66
N ILE A 278 22.28 11.04 -7.97
CA ILE A 278 23.55 10.82 -8.65
C ILE A 278 24.24 12.17 -8.80
N LEU A 279 25.36 12.35 -8.10
CA LEU A 279 26.25 13.49 -8.25
C LEU A 279 27.42 13.12 -9.17
N VAL A 280 27.55 13.82 -10.29
CA VAL A 280 28.65 13.64 -11.23
C VAL A 280 29.53 14.88 -11.23
N GLN A 281 30.79 14.72 -10.85
CA GLN A 281 31.79 15.77 -10.95
C GLN A 281 32.48 15.70 -12.31
N ALA A 282 32.20 16.67 -13.18
CA ALA A 282 32.78 16.74 -14.51
C ALA A 282 34.25 17.16 -14.42
N PRO A 283 35.23 16.43 -14.99
CA PRO A 283 36.61 16.89 -14.99
C PRO A 283 36.75 18.20 -15.79
N PRO A 284 37.75 19.04 -15.48
CA PRO A 284 37.98 20.31 -16.19
C PRO A 284 38.38 20.12 -17.66
N VAL A 285 38.88 18.94 -18.02
CA VAL A 285 39.28 18.57 -19.38
C VAL A 285 38.79 17.15 -19.67
N GLY A 286 38.53 16.83 -20.94
CA GLY A 286 38.15 15.47 -21.34
C GLY A 286 36.64 15.21 -21.26
N THR A 287 35.88 16.01 -22.00
CA THR A 287 34.41 16.02 -22.03
C THR A 287 33.76 14.74 -22.54
N ALA A 288 34.46 13.97 -23.37
CA ALA A 288 33.97 12.70 -23.94
C ALA A 288 33.62 11.64 -22.88
N ASN A 289 34.35 11.60 -21.76
CA ASN A 289 34.08 10.64 -20.68
C ASN A 289 32.74 10.92 -20.00
N LEU A 290 32.44 12.19 -19.74
CA LEU A 290 31.17 12.62 -19.18
C LEU A 290 30.02 12.33 -20.15
N GLN A 291 30.17 12.64 -21.44
CA GLN A 291 29.17 12.32 -22.45
C GLN A 291 28.86 10.82 -22.51
N ARG A 292 29.89 9.97 -22.44
CA ARG A 292 29.74 8.51 -22.41
C ARG A 292 29.01 8.04 -21.16
N LEU A 293 29.35 8.58 -19.99
CA LEU A 293 28.67 8.28 -18.73
C LEU A 293 27.19 8.66 -18.80
N LEU A 294 26.88 9.89 -19.19
CA LEU A 294 25.50 10.39 -19.29
C LEU A 294 24.69 9.58 -20.31
N THR A 295 25.30 9.18 -21.43
CA THR A 295 24.68 8.29 -22.41
C THR A 295 24.42 6.89 -21.85
N SER A 296 25.34 6.35 -21.06
CA SER A 296 25.19 5.07 -20.38
C SER A 296 24.06 5.12 -19.36
N LEU A 297 24.06 6.13 -18.48
CA LEU A 297 23.01 6.36 -17.49
C LEU A 297 21.63 6.51 -18.15
N ARG A 298 21.55 7.21 -19.28
CA ARG A 298 20.31 7.35 -20.06
C ARG A 298 19.77 5.99 -20.49
N LYS A 299 20.63 5.10 -21.00
CA LYS A 299 20.28 3.74 -21.46
C LYS A 299 20.10 2.72 -20.33
N ALA A 300 20.59 3.01 -19.12
CA ALA A 300 20.45 2.12 -17.98
C ALA A 300 18.97 1.84 -17.71
N ASP A 301 18.66 0.60 -17.37
CA ASP A 301 17.32 0.23 -16.99
C ASP A 301 16.93 0.87 -15.64
N LYS A 302 15.74 1.47 -15.62
CA LYS A 302 15.20 2.20 -14.47
C LYS A 302 13.80 1.70 -14.09
N SER A 303 13.33 0.58 -14.67
CA SER A 303 11.94 0.15 -14.53
C SER A 303 11.55 -0.30 -13.12
N ALA A 304 12.51 -0.73 -12.30
CA ALA A 304 12.24 -1.29 -10.98
C ALA A 304 12.25 -0.26 -9.84
N LEU A 305 12.86 0.92 -10.07
CA LEU A 305 13.12 1.92 -9.04
C LEU A 305 12.65 3.30 -9.50
N SER A 306 12.46 4.21 -8.56
CA SER A 306 12.27 5.62 -8.90
C SER A 306 13.48 6.14 -9.67
N VAL A 307 13.24 6.94 -10.71
CA VAL A 307 14.32 7.52 -11.51
C VAL A 307 15.15 8.45 -10.61
N PRO A 308 16.48 8.25 -10.51
CA PRO A 308 17.30 9.09 -9.66
C PRO A 308 17.32 10.55 -10.12
N GLN A 309 17.48 11.50 -9.20
CA GLN A 309 17.85 12.85 -9.61
C GLN A 309 19.32 12.85 -10.06
N LEU A 310 19.61 13.58 -11.13
CA LEU A 310 20.95 13.67 -11.69
C LEU A 310 21.47 15.10 -11.56
N THR A 311 22.54 15.26 -10.78
CA THR A 311 23.23 16.55 -10.64
C THR A 311 24.61 16.46 -11.28
N VAL A 312 24.89 17.33 -12.25
CA VAL A 312 26.20 17.41 -12.90
C VAL A 312 26.89 18.71 -12.48
N GLU A 313 28.02 18.56 -11.79
CA GLU A 313 28.89 19.66 -11.40
C GLU A 313 29.91 19.93 -12.51
N LEU A 314 29.68 21.01 -13.24
CA LEU A 314 30.51 21.50 -14.33
C LEU A 314 31.72 22.28 -13.81
N PRO A 315 32.87 22.23 -14.51
CA PRO A 315 34.00 23.11 -14.24
C PRO A 315 33.64 24.59 -14.49
N PRO A 316 34.47 25.54 -14.00
CA PRO A 316 34.25 26.97 -14.24
C PRO A 316 34.22 27.32 -15.73
N VAL A 317 35.07 26.67 -16.53
CA VAL A 317 35.12 26.81 -17.99
C VAL A 317 34.65 25.52 -18.62
N VAL A 318 33.60 25.59 -19.43
CA VAL A 318 33.00 24.44 -20.12
C VAL A 318 33.37 24.48 -21.60
N GLU A 319 33.85 23.36 -22.15
CA GLU A 319 34.15 23.26 -23.58
C GLU A 319 32.86 23.24 -24.41
N LYS A 320 32.83 23.95 -25.55
CA LYS A 320 31.70 23.99 -26.50
C LYS A 320 31.07 22.62 -26.84
N PRO A 321 31.85 21.54 -27.08
CA PRO A 321 31.27 20.23 -27.36
C PRO A 321 30.41 19.67 -26.22
N LEU A 322 30.78 19.96 -24.96
CA LEU A 322 29.99 19.54 -23.81
C LEU A 322 28.73 20.38 -23.64
N GLU A 323 28.84 21.68 -23.85
CA GLU A 323 27.69 22.60 -23.83
C GLU A 323 26.61 22.17 -24.84
N ASN A 324 27.01 21.91 -26.10
CA ASN A 324 26.13 21.43 -27.15
C ASN A 324 25.49 20.07 -26.84
N PHE A 325 26.19 19.19 -26.13
CA PHE A 325 25.64 17.90 -25.72
C PHE A 325 24.60 18.09 -24.60
N LEU A 326 24.92 18.89 -23.58
CA LEU A 326 24.07 19.12 -22.42
C LEU A 326 22.79 19.88 -22.78
N SER A 327 22.81 20.78 -23.76
CA SER A 327 21.62 21.48 -24.24
C SER A 327 20.55 20.55 -24.82
N GLY A 328 20.97 19.40 -25.39
CA GLY A 328 20.06 18.37 -25.91
C GLY A 328 19.80 17.21 -24.94
N PHE A 329 20.48 17.18 -23.79
CA PHE A 329 20.40 16.07 -22.86
C PHE A 329 19.18 16.20 -21.94
N HIS A 330 18.31 15.18 -21.98
CA HIS A 330 17.09 15.12 -21.18
C HIS A 330 17.16 13.95 -20.20
N TRP A 331 16.80 14.23 -18.95
CA TRP A 331 16.73 13.26 -17.88
C TRP A 331 15.49 13.52 -17.01
N PRO A 332 14.61 12.52 -16.78
CA PRO A 332 14.63 11.17 -17.35
C PRO A 332 14.50 11.17 -18.88
N SER A 333 14.99 10.14 -19.56
CA SER A 333 14.54 9.89 -20.94
C SER A 333 13.04 9.60 -20.91
N LYS A 334 12.27 10.10 -21.88
CA LYS A 334 10.83 9.79 -22.03
C LYS A 334 10.65 8.28 -22.11
N ALA A 335 10.47 7.61 -20.97
CA ALA A 335 10.18 6.19 -20.89
C ALA A 335 8.67 6.04 -21.15
N SER A 336 8.32 5.12 -22.03
CA SER A 336 6.94 4.87 -22.42
C SER A 336 6.13 4.42 -21.20
N GLY A 337 5.10 5.20 -20.81
CA GLY A 337 4.11 4.79 -19.81
C GLY A 337 4.17 5.48 -18.44
N GLN A 338 5.18 6.32 -18.15
CA GLN A 338 5.15 7.18 -16.97
C GLN A 338 4.63 8.58 -17.32
N LEU A 339 3.81 9.16 -16.43
CA LEU A 339 3.42 10.57 -16.46
C LEU A 339 4.65 11.46 -16.68
N PRO A 340 4.53 12.63 -17.33
CA PRO A 340 5.67 13.51 -17.58
C PRO A 340 6.34 13.89 -16.25
N GLN A 341 7.44 13.21 -15.91
CA GLN A 341 8.25 13.57 -14.77
C GLN A 341 8.90 14.93 -15.08
N SER A 342 8.79 15.86 -14.14
CA SER A 342 9.55 17.12 -14.18
C SER A 342 11.02 16.81 -14.40
N GLN A 343 11.71 17.61 -15.22
CA GLN A 343 13.13 17.43 -15.54
C GLN A 343 13.94 17.23 -14.23
N MET A 344 14.53 16.04 -14.06
CA MET A 344 15.28 15.66 -12.86
C MET A 344 16.80 15.89 -13.04
N LEU A 345 17.17 16.77 -13.98
CA LEU A 345 18.54 17.15 -14.27
C LEU A 345 18.85 18.51 -13.63
N SER A 346 19.84 18.57 -12.76
CA SER A 346 20.40 19.81 -12.24
C SER A 346 21.82 20.00 -12.78
N LEU A 347 22.08 21.14 -13.44
CA LEU A 347 23.44 21.54 -13.82
C LEU A 347 23.94 22.59 -12.84
N ARG A 348 25.17 22.43 -12.33
CA ARG A 348 25.79 23.38 -11.39
C ARG A 348 27.19 23.71 -11.85
N HIS A 349 27.56 24.99 -11.91
CA HIS A 349 28.94 25.40 -12.18
C HIS A 349 29.73 25.50 -10.88
N ARG A 350 30.94 24.97 -10.88
CA ARG A 350 31.88 25.17 -9.77
C ARG A 350 32.45 26.58 -9.82
N ILE A 351 32.41 27.26 -8.67
CA ILE A 351 33.06 28.56 -8.49
C ILE A 351 34.56 28.30 -8.44
N SER A 352 35.34 29.05 -9.23
CA SER A 352 36.80 28.98 -9.14
C SER A 352 37.22 29.47 -7.74
N SER A 353 37.68 28.56 -6.89
CA SER A 353 38.51 28.95 -5.74
C SER A 353 39.88 29.33 -6.28
N ARG A 354 39.98 30.47 -6.99
CA ARG A 354 41.25 31.17 -6.96
C ARG A 354 41.53 31.38 -5.48
N LYS A 355 42.65 30.85 -4.97
CA LYS A 355 43.27 31.48 -3.81
C LYS A 355 43.28 32.96 -4.15
N MET A 356 42.60 33.77 -3.35
CA MET A 356 42.88 35.20 -3.37
C MET A 356 44.37 35.29 -3.05
N ASP A 357 45.19 35.56 -4.06
CA ASP A 357 46.57 35.90 -3.79
C ASP A 357 46.51 37.19 -2.96
N GLU A 358 47.24 37.23 -1.84
CA GLU A 358 47.19 38.33 -0.84
C GLU A 358 47.45 39.72 -1.48
N GLU A 359 48.01 39.74 -2.69
CA GLU A 359 48.28 40.94 -3.50
C GLU A 359 47.02 41.60 -4.11
N GLU A 360 45.89 40.90 -4.29
CA GLU A 360 44.63 41.50 -4.78
C GLU A 360 43.74 42.06 -3.65
N SER A 361 44.14 41.89 -2.38
CA SER A 361 43.40 42.38 -1.21
C SER A 361 44.09 43.56 -0.48
N SER A 362 45.09 44.18 -1.10
CA SER A 362 45.85 45.30 -0.52
C SER A 362 45.51 46.65 -1.15
#